data_AF-A0A448WC40-F1
#
_entry.id   AF-A0A448WC40-F1
#
_cell.length_a   1.000
_cell.length_b   1.000
_cell.length_c   1.000
_cell.angle_alpha   90.00
_cell.angle_beta   90.00
_cell.angle_gamma   90.00
#
_symmetry.space_group_name_H-M   'P 1'
#
loop_
_entity.id
_entity.type
_entity.pdbx_description
1 polymer ?
#
loop_
_entity_poly.entity_id
_entity_poly.type
_entity_poly.pdbx_seq_one_letter_code
_entity_poly.pdbx_strand_id
1 'polypeptide(L)'
;MGHTWFGPCGDDLRVDSLICQLIFLMDRIWLSNGLDLRMIHFRILPTDDRQGFIELISECSTLRQIQQEVGGLTGVFKDSVITRWLQSQNTTELDYGRVSIADDT
;
A
#
# COMPACT_ATOMS: atom_id res chain seq x y z
N MET A 1 2.81 16.56 -10.21
CA MET A 1 3.52 17.26 -9.12
C MET A 1 3.14 16.56 -7.84
N GLY A 2 4.06 15.77 -7.26
CA GLY A 2 3.78 14.97 -6.07
C GLY A 2 3.68 15.89 -4.85
N HIS A 3 2.52 15.92 -4.22
CA HIS A 3 2.31 16.64 -2.97
C HIS A 3 2.91 15.80 -1.84
N THR A 4 4.19 16.03 -1.53
CA THR A 4 4.81 15.52 -0.31
C THR A 4 4.08 16.14 0.89
N TRP A 5 3.62 15.32 1.83
CA TRP A 5 2.92 15.83 3.01
C TRP A 5 3.95 16.38 4.02
N PHE A 6 3.71 17.59 4.51
CA PHE A 6 4.54 18.29 5.50
C PHE A 6 3.79 18.34 6.82
N GLY A 7 4.23 17.58 7.83
CA GLY A 7 3.68 17.73 9.17
C GLY A 7 4.59 17.08 10.22
N PRO A 8 4.66 17.66 11.44
CA PRO A 8 5.33 17.03 12.56
C PRO A 8 4.62 15.69 12.85
N CYS A 9 5.32 14.59 12.62
CA CYS A 9 4.86 13.29 13.10
C CYS A 9 5.11 13.28 14.61
N GLY A 10 4.10 13.03 15.44
CA GLY A 10 4.33 12.82 16.88
C GLY A 10 5.27 11.65 17.18
N ASP A 11 5.52 10.83 16.16
CA ASP A 11 6.26 9.57 16.13
C ASP A 11 7.67 9.72 15.54
N ASP A 12 8.55 8.82 15.97
CA ASP A 12 9.94 8.77 15.54
C ASP A 12 10.10 7.98 14.23
N LEU A 13 10.10 8.71 13.11
CA LEU A 13 10.20 8.17 11.75
C LEU A 13 11.52 7.44 11.45
N ARG A 14 12.52 7.50 12.34
CA ARG A 14 13.80 6.80 12.13
C ARG A 14 13.61 5.29 12.11
N VAL A 15 12.75 4.78 12.99
CA VAL A 15 12.46 3.34 13.07
C VAL A 15 11.68 2.90 11.84
N ASP A 16 10.66 3.66 11.44
CA ASP A 16 9.88 3.37 10.24
C ASP A 16 10.75 3.37 8.98
N SER A 17 11.66 4.35 8.86
CA SER A 17 12.61 4.42 7.74
C SER A 17 13.52 3.18 7.66
N LEU A 18 13.99 2.68 8.80
CA LEU A 18 14.79 1.46 8.85
C LEU A 18 13.97 0.23 8.43
N ILE A 19 12.73 0.13 8.87
CA ILE A 19 11.83 -0.98 8.50
C ILE A 19 11.53 -0.94 6.99
N CYS A 20 11.24 0.23 6.42
CA CYS A 20 11.04 0.38 4.98
C CYS A 20 12.27 -0.05 4.17
N GLN A 21 13.48 0.27 4.64
CA GLN A 21 14.72 -0.16 4.00
C GLN A 21 14.90 -1.68 4.05
N LEU A 22 14.53 -2.31 5.17
CA LEU A 22 14.57 -3.77 5.31
C LEU A 22 13.60 -4.45 4.33
N ILE A 23 12.37 -3.94 4.22
CA ILE A 23 11.37 -4.46 3.29
C ILE A 23 11.88 -4.35 1.84
N PHE A 24 12.50 -3.22 1.48
CA PHE A 24 13.11 -3.04 0.16
C PHE A 24 14.24 -4.04 -0.10
N LEU A 25 15.05 -4.36 0.90
CA LEU A 25 16.08 -5.39 0.77
C LEU A 25 15.47 -6.79 0.60
N MET A 26 14.43 -7.11 1.37
CA MET A 26 13.71 -8.39 1.26
C MET A 26 13.11 -8.57 -0.14
N ASP A 27 12.47 -7.53 -0.68
CA ASP A 27 11.91 -7.55 -2.04
C ASP A 27 12.98 -7.84 -3.10
N ARG A 28 14.16 -7.20 -2.99
CA ARG A 28 15.29 -7.49 -3.89
C ARG A 28 15.78 -8.92 -3.79
N ILE A 29 15.79 -9.50 -2.59
CA ILE A 29 16.18 -10.90 -2.39
C ILE A 29 15.13 -11.82 -3.05
N TRP A 30 13.85 -11.58 -2.83
CA TRP A 30 12.77 -12.38 -3.42
C TRP A 30 12.79 -12.31 -4.95
N LEU A 31 12.91 -11.12 -5.52
CA LEU A 31 13.03 -10.92 -6.96
C LEU A 31 14.25 -11.64 -7.54
N SER A 32 15.39 -11.63 -6.84
CA SER A 32 16.59 -12.35 -7.29
C SER A 32 16.43 -13.87 -7.30
N ASN A 33 15.49 -14.41 -6.50
CA ASN A 33 15.13 -15.82 -6.47
C ASN A 33 13.94 -16.15 -7.38
N GLY A 34 13.46 -15.19 -8.18
CA GLY A 34 12.34 -15.37 -9.11
C GLY A 34 10.95 -15.22 -8.48
N LEU A 35 10.86 -14.72 -7.25
CA LEU A 35 9.59 -14.47 -6.56
C LEU A 35 9.22 -12.98 -6.65
N ASP A 36 8.23 -12.65 -7.49
CA ASP A 36 7.69 -11.29 -7.63
C ASP A 36 6.37 -11.14 -6.84
N LEU A 37 6.45 -10.59 -5.64
CA LEU A 37 5.29 -10.33 -4.77
C LEU A 37 4.58 -8.99 -5.04
N ARG A 38 4.98 -8.25 -6.09
CA ARG A 38 4.40 -6.94 -6.44
C ARG A 38 4.42 -5.93 -5.28
N MET A 39 5.51 -5.92 -4.49
CA MET A 39 5.63 -5.03 -3.34
C MET A 39 5.68 -3.56 -3.76
N ILE A 40 4.86 -2.73 -3.11
CA ILE A 40 4.87 -1.27 -3.29
C ILE A 40 5.80 -0.66 -2.24
N HIS A 41 6.80 0.08 -2.72
CA HIS A 41 7.78 0.74 -1.87
C HIS A 41 7.46 2.23 -1.78
N PHE A 42 7.43 2.76 -0.56
CA PHE A 42 7.34 4.19 -0.31
C PHE A 42 8.53 4.63 0.55
N ARG A 43 8.99 5.86 0.34
CA ARG A 43 10.15 6.41 1.02
C ARG A 43 9.77 7.15 2.29
N ILE A 44 10.55 6.91 3.35
CA ILE A 44 10.52 7.71 4.58
C ILE A 44 11.89 8.35 4.78
N LEU A 45 11.92 9.68 4.84
CA LEU A 45 13.11 10.49 5.06
C LEU A 45 13.02 11.23 6.39
N PRO A 46 13.61 10.72 7.48
CA PRO A 46 13.68 11.45 8.74
C PRO A 46 14.60 12.67 8.57
N THR A 47 14.15 13.85 8.98
CA THR A 47 14.91 15.11 8.86
C THR A 47 15.37 15.67 10.19
N ASP A 48 14.59 15.49 11.25
CA ASP A 48 14.89 15.98 12.60
C ASP A 48 14.17 15.11 13.64
N ASP A 49 14.36 15.37 14.94
CA ASP A 49 13.66 14.66 16.00
C ASP A 49 12.14 14.79 15.81
N ARG A 50 11.48 13.65 15.60
CA ARG A 50 10.03 13.55 15.32
C ARG A 50 9.58 14.33 14.08
N GLN A 51 10.45 14.52 13.10
CA GLN A 51 10.12 15.19 11.84
C GLN A 51 10.74 14.46 10.65
N GLY A 52 10.03 14.46 9.54
CA GLY A 52 10.50 13.84 8.31
C GLY A 52 9.44 13.86 7.22
N PHE A 53 9.80 13.29 6.08
CA PHE A 53 8.94 13.17 4.92
C PHE A 53 8.53 11.72 4.73
N ILE A 54 7.26 11.52 4.40
CA ILE A 54 6.74 10.25 3.91
C ILE A 54 6.25 10.48 2.49
N GLU A 55 6.66 9.61 1.58
CA GLU A 55 6.20 9.62 0.20
C GLU A 55 4.71 9.31 0.14
N LEU A 56 3.94 10.21 -0.49
CA LEU A 56 2.52 10.00 -0.73
C LEU A 56 2.35 9.11 -1.96
N ILE A 57 1.68 7.98 -1.79
CA ILE A 57 1.29 7.10 -2.88
C ILE A 57 0.00 7.66 -3.50
N SER A 58 0.01 7.94 -4.80
CA SER A 58 -1.19 8.32 -5.54
C SER A 58 -2.09 7.12 -5.78
N GLU A 59 -3.40 7.35 -5.97
CA GLU A 59 -4.36 6.29 -6.31
C GLU A 59 -4.47 5.17 -5.26
N CYS A 60 -4.15 5.47 -4.00
CA CYS A 60 -4.36 4.54 -2.88
C CYS A 60 -5.49 5.01 -1.97
N SER A 61 -6.27 4.05 -1.46
CA SER A 61 -7.27 4.27 -0.41
C SER A 61 -6.96 3.36 0.77
N THR A 62 -7.09 3.87 2.00
CA THR A 62 -6.91 3.03 3.18
C THR A 62 -8.01 1.99 3.27
N LEU A 63 -7.72 0.81 3.83
CA LEU A 63 -8.73 -0.25 3.99
C LEU A 63 -9.98 0.26 4.75
N ARG A 64 -9.79 1.10 5.76
CA ARG A 64 -10.88 1.74 6.50
C ARG A 64 -11.76 2.58 5.59
N GLN A 65 -11.16 3.41 4.72
CA GLN A 65 -11.90 4.26 3.80
C GLN A 65 -12.72 3.40 2.82
N ILE A 66 -12.10 2.36 2.25
CA ILE A 66 -12.78 1.40 1.36
C ILE A 66 -13.98 0.76 2.04
N GLN A 67 -13.81 0.31 3.29
CA GLN A 67 -14.87 -0.33 4.07
C GLN A 67 -16.05 0.62 4.35
N GLN A 68 -15.76 1.89 4.60
CA GLN A 68 -16.78 2.93 4.80
C GLN A 68 -17.51 3.27 3.50
N GLU A 69 -16.79 3.43 2.40
CA GLU A 69 -17.36 3.79 1.08
C GLU A 69 -18.33 2.73 0.54
N VAL A 70 -17.95 1.44 0.62
CA VAL A 70 -18.69 0.35 -0.03
C VAL A 70 -19.61 -0.41 0.93
N GLY A 71 -19.25 -0.49 2.22
CA GLY A 71 -19.98 -1.28 3.21
C GLY A 71 -20.71 -0.48 4.29
N GLY A 72 -20.54 0.85 4.33
CA GLY A 72 -21.15 1.72 5.35
C GLY A 72 -20.72 1.34 6.78
N LEU A 73 -21.60 1.62 7.77
CA LEU A 73 -21.33 1.36 9.20
C LEU A 73 -21.05 -0.10 9.56
N THR A 74 -21.46 -1.07 8.70
CA THR A 74 -21.26 -2.52 8.94
C THR A 74 -20.25 -3.16 7.97
N GLY A 75 -19.60 -2.35 7.14
CA GLY A 75 -18.70 -2.81 6.07
C GLY A 75 -17.44 -3.49 6.55
N VAL A 76 -16.98 -3.16 7.77
CA VAL A 76 -15.73 -3.65 8.34
C VAL A 76 -15.70 -5.18 8.51
N PHE A 77 -16.86 -5.82 8.66
CA PHE A 77 -16.98 -7.26 8.92
C PHE A 77 -17.35 -8.10 7.69
N LYS A 78 -17.41 -7.49 6.50
CA LYS A 78 -17.85 -8.18 5.28
C LYS A 78 -16.68 -8.38 4.32
N ASP A 79 -16.33 -9.65 4.09
CA ASP A 79 -15.22 -10.03 3.21
C ASP A 79 -15.43 -9.62 1.75
N SER A 80 -16.69 -9.52 1.30
CA SER A 80 -17.04 -9.14 -0.08
C SER A 80 -16.82 -7.65 -0.41
N VAL A 81 -16.52 -6.82 0.60
CA VAL A 81 -16.39 -5.36 0.42
C VAL A 81 -15.15 -5.00 -0.39
N ILE A 82 -14.02 -5.67 -0.13
CA ILE A 82 -12.76 -5.44 -0.85
C ILE A 82 -12.89 -5.85 -2.31
N THR A 83 -13.45 -7.04 -2.59
CA THR A 83 -13.65 -7.53 -3.96
C THR A 83 -14.54 -6.59 -4.77
N ARG A 84 -15.62 -6.07 -4.17
CA ARG A 84 -16.52 -5.13 -4.83
C ARG A 84 -15.86 -3.77 -5.09
N TRP A 85 -15.02 -3.29 -4.16
CA TRP A 85 -14.26 -2.08 -4.37
C TRP A 85 -13.24 -2.25 -5.51
N LEU A 86 -12.50 -3.36 -5.53
CA LEU A 86 -11.59 -3.66 -6.64
C LEU A 86 -12.35 -3.68 -7.98
N GLN A 87 -13.55 -4.29 -8.04
CA GLN A 87 -14.45 -4.29 -9.20
C GLN A 87 -14.90 -2.92 -9.66
N SER A 88 -15.11 -1.98 -8.75
CA SER A 88 -15.48 -0.62 -9.14
C SER A 88 -14.30 0.17 -9.70
N GLN A 89 -13.07 -0.13 -9.26
CA GLN A 89 -11.86 0.54 -9.74
C GLN A 89 -11.35 -0.03 -11.08
N ASN A 90 -11.44 -1.34 -11.31
CA ASN A 90 -10.92 -1.99 -12.52
C ASN A 90 -12.05 -2.34 -13.49
N THR A 91 -12.45 -1.41 -14.37
CA THR A 91 -13.62 -1.56 -15.25
C THR A 91 -13.40 -2.41 -16.51
N THR A 92 -12.17 -2.89 -16.77
CA THR A 92 -11.85 -3.66 -17.99
C THR A 92 -11.69 -5.16 -17.68
N GLU A 93 -12.47 -6.01 -18.35
CA GLU A 93 -12.51 -7.48 -18.15
C GLU A 93 -11.15 -8.19 -18.38
N LEU A 94 -10.22 -7.54 -19.08
CA LEU A 94 -8.88 -8.04 -19.38
C LEU A 94 -7.87 -7.95 -18.21
N ASP A 95 -8.21 -7.27 -17.11
CA ASP A 95 -7.27 -7.05 -15.98
C ASP A 95 -7.51 -8.01 -14.80
N TYR A 96 -8.72 -8.59 -14.70
CA TYR A 96 -9.06 -9.55 -13.64
C TYR A 96 -8.33 -10.88 -13.75
N GLY A 97 -8.09 -11.35 -14.98
CA GLY A 97 -7.37 -12.60 -15.22
C GLY A 97 -5.92 -12.57 -14.74
N ARG A 98 -5.30 -11.38 -14.58
CA ARG A 98 -3.91 -11.28 -14.12
C ARG A 98 -3.78 -11.48 -12.61
N VAL A 99 -4.82 -11.13 -11.85
CA VAL A 99 -4.82 -11.23 -10.37
C VAL A 99 -5.04 -12.68 -9.93
N SER A 100 -5.81 -13.48 -10.67
CA SER A 100 -6.10 -14.87 -10.31
C SER A 100 -5.05 -15.89 -10.77
N ILE A 101 -4.18 -15.55 -11.73
CA ILE A 101 -3.19 -16.47 -12.31
C ILE A 101 -1.89 -16.52 -11.48
N ALA A 102 -1.64 -15.53 -10.61
CA ALA A 102 -0.45 -15.50 -9.76
C ALA A 102 -0.53 -16.42 -8.54
N ASP A 103 -1.71 -16.97 -8.22
CA ASP A 103 -1.93 -17.84 -7.06
C ASP A 103 -1.80 -19.35 -7.38
N ASP A 104 -1.53 -19.73 -8.64
CA ASP A 104 -1.58 -21.14 -9.10
C ASP A 104 -0.32 -21.63 -9.87
N THR A 105 0.84 -20.99 -9.63
CA THR A 105 2.18 -21.51 -10.01
C THR A 105 3.18 -21.25 -8.89
#